data_AF-A0A8C8YUK8-F1
#
_entry.id   AF-A0A8C8YUK8-F1
#
_cell.length_a   1.000
_cell.length_b   1.000
_cell.length_c   1.000
_cell.angle_alpha   90.00
_cell.angle_beta   90.00
_cell.angle_gamma   90.00
#
_symmetry.space_group_name_H-M   'P 1'
#
loop_
_entity.id
_entity.type
_entity.pdbx_description
1 polymer ?
#
loop_
_entity_poly.entity_id
_entity_poly.type
_entity_poly.pdbx_seq_one_letter_code
_entity_poly.pdbx_strand_id
1 'polypeptide(L)'
;MPSIDSVKVAVRVRPFSQREKNSGSKCVISMHSRTTTTIQDPKNPEHVKTFTFDLAYCHRKSKEGHKIHEEMMAKIFPNLVETRNAQIQAA
;
A
#
# COMPACT_ATOMS: atom_id res chain seq x y z
N MET A 1 -2.93 -17.45 14.84
CA MET A 1 -1.54 -17.33 15.30
C MET A 1 -0.93 -16.17 14.54
N PRO A 2 -0.61 -15.03 15.18
CA PRO A 2 0.11 -13.96 14.48
C PRO A 2 1.51 -14.51 14.13
N SER A 3 1.91 -14.42 12.86
CA SER A 3 3.27 -14.83 12.46
C SER A 3 4.28 -13.92 13.17
N ILE A 4 5.27 -14.54 13.81
CA ILE A 4 6.41 -13.87 14.44
C ILE A 4 7.43 -13.56 13.32
N ASP A 5 6.99 -12.87 12.28
CA ASP A 5 7.91 -12.38 11.25
C ASP A 5 8.48 -11.05 11.74
N SER A 6 9.80 -10.98 11.85
CA SER A 6 10.54 -9.77 12.25
C SER A 6 10.52 -8.67 11.18
N VAL A 7 9.96 -8.96 10.01
CA VAL A 7 9.83 -8.03 8.88
C VAL A 7 8.35 -7.94 8.49
N LYS A 8 7.86 -6.71 8.37
CA LYS A 8 6.53 -6.41 7.84
C LYS A 8 6.66 -5.59 6.58
N VAL A 9 5.98 -6.02 5.52
CA VAL A 9 6.00 -5.36 4.22
C VAL A 9 4.67 -4.68 3.98
N ALA A 10 4.73 -3.38 3.74
CA ALA A 10 3.55 -2.57 3.52
C ALA A 10 3.68 -1.73 2.26
N VAL A 11 2.62 -1.69 1.45
CA VAL A 11 2.60 -0.99 0.17
C VAL A 11 1.54 0.11 0.14
N ARG A 12 1.84 1.22 -0.55
CA ARG A 12 0.93 2.36 -0.70
C ARG A 12 0.83 2.79 -2.16
N VAL A 13 -0.39 2.81 -2.68
CA VAL A 13 -0.69 3.45 -3.97
C VAL A 13 -0.84 4.95 -3.75
N ARG A 14 0.07 5.74 -4.33
CA ARG A 14 -0.02 7.21 -4.29
C ARG A 14 -1.12 7.74 -5.21
N PRO A 15 -1.76 8.87 -4.88
CA PRO A 15 -2.61 9.57 -5.83
C PRO A 15 -1.82 10.04 -7.05
N PHE A 16 -2.54 10.22 -8.16
CA PHE A 16 -2.00 10.93 -9.33
C PHE A 16 -1.65 12.37 -8.98
N SER A 17 -0.48 12.80 -9.45
CA SER A 17 -0.08 14.19 -9.52
C SER A 17 -0.96 14.97 -10.51
N GLN A 18 -0.97 16.29 -10.41
CA GLN A 18 -1.73 17.13 -11.33
C GLN A 18 -1.32 16.91 -12.79
N ARG A 19 -0.01 16.73 -13.04
CA ARG A 19 0.51 16.45 -14.38
C ARG A 19 -0.08 15.17 -14.97
N GLU A 20 -0.14 14.09 -14.19
CA GLU A 20 -0.68 12.80 -14.62
C GLU A 20 -2.19 12.86 -14.87
N LYS A 21 -2.93 13.64 -14.07
CA LYS A 21 -4.36 13.89 -14.32
C LYS A 21 -4.56 14.65 -15.63
N ASN A 22 -3.77 15.70 -15.85
CA ASN A 22 -3.86 16.52 -17.07
C ASN A 22 -3.50 15.73 -18.33
N SER A 23 -2.62 14.72 -18.23
CA SER A 23 -2.28 13.83 -19.34
C SER A 23 -3.26 12.67 -19.54
N GLY A 24 -4.32 12.56 -18.74
CA GLY A 24 -5.29 11.46 -18.83
C GLY A 24 -4.70 10.09 -18.46
N SER A 25 -3.71 10.04 -17.56
CA SER A 25 -3.08 8.79 -17.14
C SER A 25 -4.07 7.84 -16.46
N LYS A 26 -3.99 6.55 -16.80
CA LYS A 26 -4.87 5.51 -16.25
C LYS A 26 -4.21 4.80 -15.06
N CYS A 27 -5.00 4.53 -14.02
CA CYS A 27 -4.54 3.74 -12.88
C CYS A 27 -4.61 2.26 -13.25
N VAL A 28 -3.45 1.60 -13.28
CA VAL A 28 -3.32 0.16 -13.60
C VAL A 28 -3.25 -0.72 -12.36
N ILE A 29 -3.32 -0.11 -11.18
CA ILE A 29 -3.27 -0.79 -9.89
C ILE A 29 -4.66 -0.77 -9.28
N SER A 30 -5.13 -1.93 -8.82
CA SER A 30 -6.37 -2.09 -8.07
C SER A 30 -6.11 -2.80 -6.75
N MET A 31 -6.92 -2.50 -5.75
CA MET A 31 -6.82 -3.10 -4.43
C MET A 31 -8.16 -3.69 -4.01
N HIS A 32 -8.19 -5.01 -3.90
CA HIS A 32 -9.38 -5.76 -3.55
C HIS A 32 -9.60 -5.78 -2.03
N SER A 33 -8.52 -5.97 -1.25
CA SER A 33 -8.55 -6.05 0.22
C SER A 33 -7.47 -5.12 0.84
N ARG A 34 -7.25 -5.23 2.16
CA ARG A 34 -6.16 -4.54 2.88
C ARG A 34 -4.80 -5.24 2.78
N THR A 35 -4.70 -6.34 2.04
CA THR A 35 -3.49 -7.15 1.88
C THR A 35 -3.20 -7.49 0.42
N THR A 36 -4.25 -7.55 -0.42
CA THR A 36 -4.16 -7.97 -1.82
C THR A 36 -4.21 -6.79 -2.78
N THR A 37 -3.17 -6.68 -3.61
CA THR A 37 -3.04 -5.68 -4.67
C THR A 37 -2.88 -6.37 -6.02
N THR A 38 -3.48 -5.80 -7.06
CA THR A 38 -3.42 -6.34 -8.42
C THR A 38 -2.92 -5.26 -9.38
N ILE A 39 -2.05 -5.66 -10.30
CA ILE A 39 -1.54 -4.82 -11.38
C ILE A 39 -2.02 -5.42 -12.70
N GLN A 40 -2.69 -4.63 -13.52
CA GLN A 40 -3.23 -5.03 -14.82
C GLN A 40 -2.45 -4.35 -15.94
N ASP A 41 -2.01 -5.12 -16.93
CA ASP A 41 -1.38 -4.53 -18.11
C ASP A 41 -2.43 -3.76 -18.96
N PRO A 42 -2.28 -2.45 -19.19
CA PRO A 42 -3.22 -1.70 -20.01
C PRO A 42 -3.24 -2.12 -21.49
N LYS A 43 -2.19 -2.81 -21.96
CA LYS A 43 -2.09 -3.36 -23.32
C LYS A 43 -2.63 -4.80 -23.41
N ASN A 44 -2.71 -5.51 -22.28
CA ASN A 44 -3.22 -6.87 -22.23
C ASN A 44 -4.09 -7.06 -20.96
N PRO A 45 -5.40 -6.73 -21.05
CA PRO A 45 -6.30 -6.73 -19.89
C PRO A 45 -6.43 -8.08 -19.17
N GLU A 46 -6.22 -9.18 -19.88
CA GLU A 46 -6.25 -10.54 -19.32
C GLU A 46 -5.03 -10.83 -18.44
N HIS A 47 -3.93 -10.06 -18.62
CA HIS A 47 -2.71 -10.22 -17.84
C HIS A 47 -2.79 -9.43 -16.53
N VAL A 48 -3.37 -10.06 -15.52
CA VAL A 48 -3.44 -9.54 -14.15
C VAL A 48 -2.42 -10.24 -13.27
N LYS A 49 -1.58 -9.46 -12.59
CA LYS A 49 -0.66 -9.95 -11.55
C LYS A 49 -1.15 -9.58 -10.17
N THR A 50 -1.31 -10.58 -9.32
CA THR A 50 -1.77 -10.42 -7.94
C THR A 50 -0.60 -10.54 -6.96
N PHE A 51 -0.51 -9.61 -6.03
CA PHE A 51 0.47 -9.57 -4.96
C PHE A 51 -0.23 -9.49 -3.61
N THR A 52 0.34 -10.16 -2.62
CA THR A 52 -0.15 -10.16 -1.23
C THR A 52 0.95 -9.62 -0.32
N PHE A 53 0.57 -8.70 0.55
CA PHE A 53 1.44 -8.04 1.53
C PHE A 53 0.82 -8.11 2.92
N ASP A 54 1.60 -7.81 3.97
CA ASP A 54 1.05 -7.66 5.32
C ASP A 54 0.03 -6.53 5.36
N LEU A 55 0.31 -5.43 4.65
CA LEU A 55 -0.58 -4.28 4.56
C LEU A 55 -0.52 -3.64 3.17
N ALA A 56 -1.67 -3.27 2.65
CA ALA A 56 -1.83 -2.55 1.39
C ALA A 56 -2.80 -1.38 1.58
N TYR A 57 -2.40 -0.20 1.09
CA TYR A 57 -3.16 1.05 1.20
C TYR A 57 -3.40 1.71 -0.16
N CYS A 58 -4.65 2.06 -0.44
CA CYS A 58 -5.04 2.82 -1.62
C CYS A 58 -5.53 4.20 -1.19
N HIS A 59 -5.09 5.25 -1.88
CA HIS A 59 -5.64 6.59 -1.73
C HIS A 59 -7.17 6.64 -1.87
N ARG A 60 -7.76 5.75 -2.68
CA ARG A 60 -9.19 5.77 -3.04
C ARG A 60 -10.14 5.26 -1.95
N LYS A 61 -9.66 4.51 -0.93
CA LYS A 61 -10.51 3.91 0.11
C LYS A 61 -10.50 4.63 1.46
N SER A 62 -9.59 5.58 1.68
CA SER A 62 -9.60 6.39 2.92
C SER A 62 -10.48 7.61 2.72
N LYS A 63 -11.55 7.75 3.53
CA LYS A 63 -12.35 8.99 3.60
C LYS A 63 -11.54 10.17 4.17
N GLU A 64 -10.34 9.91 4.70
CA GLU A 64 -9.42 10.92 5.22
C GLU A 64 -8.01 10.58 4.73
N GLY A 65 -7.60 11.15 3.60
CA GLY A 65 -6.26 10.92 3.01
C GLY A 65 -5.09 11.29 3.93
N HIS A 66 -5.35 12.06 5.00
CA HIS A 66 -4.36 12.56 5.94
C HIS A 66 -3.85 11.54 6.96
N LYS A 67 -4.57 10.44 7.23
CA LYS A 67 -4.22 9.50 8.32
C LYS A 67 -3.58 8.18 7.87
N ILE A 68 -3.40 7.97 6.56
CA ILE A 68 -2.89 6.69 6.04
C ILE A 68 -1.49 6.38 6.58
N HIS A 69 -0.63 7.38 6.69
CA HIS A 69 0.73 7.19 7.22
C HIS A 69 0.69 6.78 8.69
N GLU A 70 -0.07 7.48 9.52
CA GLU A 70 -0.21 7.19 10.95
C GLU A 70 -0.84 5.82 11.20
N GLU A 71 -1.91 5.48 10.45
CA GLU A 71 -2.57 4.18 10.53
C GLU A 71 -1.65 3.04 10.07
N MET A 72 -0.83 3.27 9.03
CA MET A 72 0.18 2.33 8.56
C MET A 72 1.26 2.11 9.64
N MET A 73 1.77 3.18 10.25
CA MET A 73 2.76 3.06 11.32
C MET A 73 2.21 2.35 12.56
N ALA A 74 0.99 2.68 12.99
CA ALA A 74 0.35 2.03 14.13
C ALA A 74 0.10 0.52 13.92
N LYS A 75 -0.11 0.10 12.67
CA LYS A 75 -0.33 -1.32 12.32
C LYS A 75 0.95 -2.10 12.08
N ILE A 76 1.99 -1.46 11.56
CA ILE A 76 3.30 -2.09 11.36
C ILE A 76 4.03 -2.22 12.70
N PHE A 77 3.99 -1.18 13.54
CA PHE A 77 4.67 -1.13 14.83
C PHE A 77 3.70 -0.79 15.96
N PRO A 78 2.80 -1.72 16.34
CA PRO A 78 1.85 -1.48 17.42
C PRO A 78 2.53 -1.19 18.78
N ASN A 79 3.75 -1.69 18.97
CA ASN A 79 4.54 -1.51 20.19
C ASN A 79 5.82 -0.69 19.94
N LEU A 80 5.70 0.45 19.24
CA LEU A 80 6.83 1.30 18.87
C LEU A 80 7.70 1.73 20.09
N VAL A 81 7.10 1.87 21.27
CA VAL A 81 7.80 2.20 22.53
C VAL A 81 8.74 1.09 23.01
N GLU A 82 8.43 -0.17 22.69
CA GLU A 82 9.19 -1.35 23.12
C GLU A 82 10.22 -1.80 22.06
N THR A 83 10.01 -1.37 20.81
CA THR A 83 10.81 -1.77 19.64
C THR A 83 12.00 -0.83 19.47
N ARG A 84 13.02 -0.94 20.33
CA ARG A 84 14.20 -0.05 20.31
C ARG A 84 15.06 -0.10 19.04
N ASN A 85 14.81 -1.05 18.13
CA ASN A 85 15.64 -1.30 16.93
C ASN A 85 14.82 -1.38 15.61
N ALA A 86 13.69 -0.68 15.50
CA ALA A 86 12.92 -0.67 14.25
C ALA A 86 13.61 0.21 13.19
N GLN A 87 13.88 -0.35 12.01
CA GLN A 87 14.38 0.40 10.84
C GLN A 87 13.29 0.43 9.76
N ILE A 88 12.94 1.63 9.27
CA ILE A 88 11.98 1.82 8.18
C ILE A 88 12.76 2.19 6.93
N GLN A 89 12.65 1.36 5.89
CA GLN A 89 13.21 1.66 4.59
C GLN A 89 12.08 1.96 3.60
N ALA A 90 12.04 3.19 3.11
CA ALA A 90 11.20 3.58 1.99
C ALA A 90 12.00 3.41 0.70
N ALA A 91 11.45 2.70 -0.28
CA ALA A 91 12.00 2.57 -1.63
C ALA A 91 11.41 3.64 -2.55
#